data_AF-A0A926ACG9-F1
#
_entry.id   AF-A0A926ACG9-F1
#
_cell.length_a   1.000
_cell.length_b   1.000
_cell.length_c   1.000
_cell.angle_alpha   90.00
_cell.angle_beta   90.00
_cell.angle_gamma   90.00
#
_symmetry.space_group_name_H-M   'P 1'
#
loop_
_entity.id
_entity.type
_entity.pdbx_description
1 polymer ?
#
loop_
_entity_poly.entity_id
_entity_poly.type
_entity_poly.pdbx_seq_one_letter_code
_entity_poly.pdbx_strand_id
1 'polypeptide(L)'
;MRNPPRQSNARARHASVTTTILAAVTVALLPVSSCLLPAAAVGEPARVTWRGDVDGEIELLIREREVKVHKVSGKSVEHAQYLFRSPLPKKAVAVRVDKRQGRGKVTIFQQPAASNKYTAGVRITDGAGGRAPYRVVIRW
;
A
#
# COMPACT_ATOMS: atom_id res chain seq x y z
N MET A 1 83.12 42.45 -40.20
CA MET A 1 83.38 42.35 -41.65
C MET A 1 83.39 40.88 -42.02
N ARG A 2 82.69 40.48 -43.09
CA ARG A 2 83.01 39.30 -43.93
C ARG A 2 82.63 37.89 -43.41
N ASN A 3 81.43 37.45 -43.81
CA ASN A 3 81.06 36.26 -44.63
C ASN A 3 81.79 34.89 -44.50
N PRO A 4 81.22 33.78 -45.03
CA PRO A 4 80.80 32.53 -44.37
C PRO A 4 81.82 31.39 -44.67
N PRO A 5 81.56 30.05 -44.57
CA PRO A 5 80.57 29.33 -45.39
C PRO A 5 79.93 28.07 -44.74
N ARG A 6 78.87 27.60 -45.43
CA ARG A 6 78.38 26.21 -45.42
C ARG A 6 79.49 25.23 -45.80
N GLN A 7 79.49 24.08 -45.13
CA GLN A 7 79.72 22.72 -45.64
C GLN A 7 79.25 21.76 -44.53
N SER A 8 78.84 20.52 -44.74
CA SER A 8 78.42 19.70 -45.88
C SER A 8 77.94 18.38 -45.23
N ASN A 9 77.04 17.68 -45.89
CA ASN A 9 76.30 16.51 -45.41
C ASN A 9 77.18 15.36 -44.89
N ALA A 10 76.71 14.69 -43.84
CA ALA A 10 76.88 13.26 -43.67
C ALA A 10 75.65 12.65 -43.00
N ARG A 11 75.29 11.47 -43.49
CA ARG A 11 73.96 10.87 -43.49
C ARG A 11 73.91 9.76 -42.43
N ALA A 12 72.68 9.54 -41.94
CA ALA A 12 72.17 8.34 -41.28
C ALA A 12 72.58 8.10 -39.82
N ARG A 13 71.57 7.92 -38.96
CA ARG A 13 71.06 6.58 -38.59
C ARG A 13 69.88 6.70 -37.59
N HIS A 14 68.70 6.22 -38.03
CA HIS A 14 67.58 5.63 -37.27
C HIS A 14 67.02 6.44 -36.06
N ALA A 15 65.89 7.15 -36.14
CA ALA A 15 64.50 6.63 -36.08
C ALA A 15 64.33 5.50 -35.05
N SER A 16 63.44 5.50 -34.06
CA SER A 16 62.35 6.40 -33.66
C SER A 16 61.99 6.01 -32.21
N VAL A 17 62.01 6.95 -31.27
CA VAL A 17 61.46 6.73 -29.91
C VAL A 17 59.98 7.09 -29.98
N THR A 18 59.10 6.09 -30.00
CA THR A 18 57.65 6.29 -29.92
C THR A 18 57.11 5.51 -28.74
N THR A 19 57.29 6.09 -27.55
CA THR A 19 56.55 5.75 -26.34
C THR A 19 55.21 6.47 -26.40
N THR A 20 54.11 5.78 -26.69
CA THR A 20 52.78 6.19 -26.20
C THR A 20 51.86 4.97 -26.17
N ILE A 21 51.66 4.41 -24.97
CA ILE A 21 50.61 3.42 -24.72
C ILE A 21 49.30 4.19 -24.66
N LEU A 22 48.37 3.82 -25.54
CA LEU A 22 46.97 4.21 -25.50
C LEU A 22 46.34 3.51 -24.28
N ALA A 23 45.90 4.25 -23.26
CA ALA A 23 44.98 3.70 -22.26
C ALA A 23 43.98 4.76 -21.85
N ALA A 24 42.72 4.35 -21.94
CA ALA A 24 41.52 5.16 -21.95
C ALA A 24 41.35 6.09 -20.75
N VAL A 25 40.79 7.26 -21.06
CA VAL A 25 40.11 8.16 -20.13
C VAL A 25 39.01 7.39 -19.40
N THR A 26 38.97 7.49 -18.07
CA THR A 26 37.74 7.21 -17.33
C THR A 26 37.65 8.19 -16.16
N VAL A 27 36.84 9.22 -16.36
CA VAL A 27 36.44 10.16 -15.31
C VAL A 27 35.46 9.42 -14.41
N ALA A 28 35.89 9.04 -13.20
CA ALA A 28 35.02 8.46 -12.19
C ALA A 28 34.21 9.57 -11.50
N LEU A 29 33.10 9.98 -12.13
CA LEU A 29 32.00 10.63 -11.42
C LEU A 29 31.26 9.53 -10.66
N LEU A 30 31.39 9.48 -9.35
CA LEU A 30 30.54 8.64 -8.52
C LEU A 30 29.11 9.19 -8.61
N PRO A 31 28.11 8.46 -9.15
CA PRO A 31 26.74 8.84 -8.88
C PRO A 31 26.52 8.60 -7.40
N VAL A 32 26.15 9.66 -6.68
CA VAL A 32 25.49 9.54 -5.38
C VAL A 32 24.32 8.62 -5.63
N SER A 33 24.48 7.35 -5.27
CA SER A 33 23.43 6.36 -5.34
C SER A 33 22.49 6.75 -4.21
N SER A 34 21.62 7.73 -4.50
CA SER A 34 20.40 7.94 -3.76
C SER A 34 19.72 6.59 -3.76
N CYS A 35 19.88 5.87 -2.65
CA CYS A 35 19.05 4.75 -2.33
C CYS A 35 17.64 5.33 -2.25
N LEU A 36 16.95 5.33 -3.38
CA LEU A 36 15.52 5.50 -3.45
C LEU A 36 15.01 4.24 -2.73
N LEU A 37 14.96 4.30 -1.40
CA LEU A 37 14.10 3.40 -0.66
C LEU A 37 12.75 3.53 -1.38
N PRO A 38 12.19 2.46 -1.95
CA PRO A 38 10.81 2.52 -2.35
C PRO A 38 10.09 2.94 -1.08
N ALA A 39 9.51 4.14 -1.07
CA ALA A 39 8.53 4.52 -0.06
C ALA A 39 7.55 3.35 -0.12
N ALA A 40 7.60 2.47 0.89
CA ALA A 40 6.71 1.34 0.95
C ALA A 40 5.35 1.94 0.70
N ALA A 41 4.73 1.61 -0.44
CA ALA A 41 3.41 2.11 -0.74
C ALA A 41 2.58 1.61 0.44
N VAL A 42 2.30 2.50 1.38
CA VAL A 42 1.47 2.18 2.53
C VAL A 42 0.13 1.97 1.88
N GLY A 43 -0.15 0.72 1.51
CA GLY A 43 -1.41 0.34 0.90
C GLY A 43 -2.50 0.88 1.80
N GLU A 44 -3.54 1.48 1.20
CA GLU A 44 -4.65 1.98 2.00
C GLU A 44 -5.07 0.88 2.98
N PRO A 45 -5.28 1.21 4.27
CA PRO A 45 -5.55 0.21 5.27
C PRO A 45 -6.76 -0.61 4.86
N ALA A 46 -6.59 -1.94 4.88
CA ALA A 46 -7.58 -2.87 4.38
C ALA A 46 -8.86 -2.76 5.23
N ARG A 47 -9.97 -2.44 4.57
CA ARG A 47 -11.21 -2.10 5.25
C ARG A 47 -12.45 -2.27 4.39
N VAL A 48 -13.59 -2.35 5.07
CA VAL A 48 -14.92 -2.12 4.52
C VAL A 48 -15.60 -1.01 5.32
N THR A 49 -16.28 -0.11 4.62
CA THR A 49 -17.20 0.85 5.25
C THR A 49 -18.61 0.37 5.03
N TRP A 50 -19.39 0.24 6.09
CA TRP A 50 -20.81 -0.09 6.03
C TRP A 50 -21.63 1.07 6.54
N ARG A 51 -22.77 1.34 5.88
CA ARG A 51 -23.77 2.30 6.31
C ARG A 51 -25.16 1.72 6.13
N GLY A 52 -26.09 2.16 6.94
CA GLY A 52 -27.50 1.78 6.84
C GLY A 52 -28.29 2.31 8.01
N ASP A 53 -29.60 2.27 7.88
CA ASP A 53 -30.51 2.72 8.90
C ASP A 53 -31.03 1.55 9.72
N VAL A 54 -30.78 1.59 11.03
CA VAL A 54 -31.04 0.49 11.96
C VAL A 54 -32.15 0.90 12.94
N ASP A 55 -33.07 -0.02 13.21
CA ASP A 55 -34.15 0.09 14.21
C ASP A 55 -34.20 -1.25 14.95
N GLY A 56 -33.40 -1.39 16.02
CA GLY A 56 -33.19 -2.63 16.77
C GLY A 56 -31.77 -3.20 16.66
N GLU A 57 -31.64 -4.53 16.55
CA GLU A 57 -30.37 -5.25 16.57
C GLU A 57 -30.12 -6.00 15.26
N ILE A 58 -28.92 -5.82 14.70
CA ILE A 58 -28.48 -6.51 13.49
C ILE A 58 -27.07 -7.07 13.64
N GLU A 59 -26.78 -8.09 12.84
CA GLU A 59 -25.46 -8.68 12.68
C GLU A 59 -24.99 -8.55 11.25
N LEU A 60 -23.75 -8.13 11.09
CA LEU A 60 -23.01 -8.05 9.84
C LEU A 60 -22.06 -9.23 9.79
N LEU A 61 -22.27 -10.14 8.84
CA LEU A 61 -21.39 -11.26 8.54
C LEU A 61 -20.57 -10.90 7.30
N ILE A 62 -19.27 -10.70 7.50
CA ILE A 62 -18.36 -10.18 6.49
C ILE A 62 -17.46 -11.32 6.04
N ARG A 63 -17.42 -11.56 4.74
CA ARG A 63 -16.56 -12.56 4.13
C ARG A 63 -16.13 -12.11 2.75
N GLU A 64 -14.83 -12.16 2.46
CA GLU A 64 -14.27 -11.77 1.16
C GLU A 64 -14.73 -10.34 0.76
N ARG A 65 -15.59 -10.19 -0.25
CA ARG A 65 -16.18 -8.89 -0.68
C ARG A 65 -17.68 -8.79 -0.42
N GLU A 66 -18.20 -9.63 0.47
CA GLU A 66 -19.61 -9.72 0.78
C GLU A 66 -19.86 -9.29 2.23
N VAL A 67 -20.94 -8.53 2.44
CA VAL A 67 -21.53 -8.28 3.75
C VAL A 67 -22.95 -8.80 3.74
N LYS A 68 -23.22 -9.85 4.52
CA LYS A 68 -24.58 -10.32 4.78
C LYS A 68 -25.09 -9.64 6.04
N VAL A 69 -26.31 -9.13 5.97
CA VAL A 69 -26.97 -8.50 7.12
C VAL A 69 -28.05 -9.45 7.63
N HIS A 70 -27.93 -9.85 8.89
CA HIS A 70 -28.93 -10.64 9.59
C HIS A 70 -29.63 -9.76 10.62
N LYS A 71 -30.95 -9.81 10.64
CA LYS A 71 -31.76 -9.09 11.63
C LYS A 71 -31.94 -9.98 12.85
N VAL A 72 -31.50 -9.52 14.01
CA VAL A 72 -31.68 -10.21 15.29
C VAL A 72 -32.99 -9.77 15.94
N SER A 73 -33.25 -8.46 16.00
CA SER A 73 -34.48 -7.90 16.58
C SER A 73 -34.85 -6.56 15.92
N GLY A 74 -36.10 -6.12 16.12
CA GLY A 74 -36.61 -4.88 15.54
C GLY A 74 -36.99 -5.00 14.06
N LYS A 75 -36.77 -3.93 13.29
CA LYS A 75 -37.12 -3.86 11.87
C LYS A 75 -35.94 -4.20 10.96
N SER A 76 -36.26 -4.53 9.72
CA SER A 76 -35.23 -4.73 8.70
C SER A 76 -34.44 -3.45 8.47
N VAL A 77 -33.14 -3.61 8.19
CA VAL A 77 -32.27 -2.50 7.83
C VAL A 77 -32.75 -1.86 6.53
N GLU A 78 -32.67 -0.55 6.44
CA GLU A 78 -32.92 0.19 5.20
C GLU A 78 -31.69 0.96 4.74
N HIS A 79 -31.66 1.30 3.45
CA HIS A 79 -30.55 2.03 2.81
C HIS A 79 -29.16 1.44 3.10
N ALA A 80 -29.10 0.11 3.29
CA ALA A 80 -27.86 -0.59 3.59
C ALA A 80 -26.93 -0.56 2.38
N GLN A 81 -25.70 -0.09 2.60
CA GLN A 81 -24.67 0.00 1.58
C GLN A 81 -23.31 -0.30 2.20
N TYR A 82 -22.42 -0.91 1.41
CA TYR A 82 -21.06 -1.17 1.83
C TYR A 82 -20.06 -0.89 0.71
N LEU A 83 -18.85 -0.48 1.09
CA LEU A 83 -17.75 -0.19 0.19
C LEU A 83 -16.48 -0.85 0.71
N PHE A 84 -16.00 -1.87 -0.01
CA PHE A 84 -14.73 -2.54 0.26
C PHE A 84 -13.58 -1.78 -0.38
N ARG A 85 -12.56 -1.45 0.40
CA ARG A 85 -11.25 -1.03 -0.12
C ARG A 85 -10.37 -2.24 -0.42
N SER A 86 -10.50 -3.28 0.38
CA SER A 86 -9.82 -4.56 0.18
C SER A 86 -10.79 -5.67 0.58
N PRO A 87 -10.67 -6.89 0.03
CA PRO A 87 -11.44 -8.04 0.51
C PRO A 87 -10.95 -8.49 1.88
N LEU A 88 -11.84 -9.06 2.70
CA LEU A 88 -11.44 -9.80 3.90
C LEU A 88 -10.63 -11.03 3.47
N PRO A 89 -9.39 -11.22 3.96
CA PRO A 89 -8.53 -12.33 3.55
C PRO A 89 -9.11 -13.69 3.98
N LYS A 90 -8.83 -14.74 3.19
CA LYS A 90 -9.11 -16.13 3.55
C LYS A 90 -8.06 -16.69 4.54
N LYS A 91 -7.72 -15.91 5.56
CA LYS A 91 -6.80 -16.25 6.64
C LYS A 91 -7.22 -15.56 7.93
N ALA A 92 -6.77 -16.07 9.06
CA ALA A 92 -7.02 -15.42 10.34
C ALA A 92 -6.32 -14.05 10.37
N VAL A 93 -7.10 -13.01 10.63
CA VAL A 93 -6.65 -11.62 10.78
C VAL A 93 -7.42 -10.94 11.90
N ALA A 94 -6.78 -10.01 12.61
CA ALA A 94 -7.42 -9.30 13.70
C ALA A 94 -8.32 -8.19 13.15
N VAL A 95 -9.63 -8.43 13.18
CA VAL A 95 -10.63 -7.44 12.78
C VAL A 95 -10.88 -6.46 13.92
N ARG A 96 -10.97 -5.17 13.56
CA ARG A 96 -11.34 -4.07 14.44
C ARG A 96 -12.49 -3.28 13.83
N VAL A 97 -13.31 -2.68 14.69
CA VAL A 97 -14.48 -1.89 14.28
C VAL A 97 -14.42 -0.50 14.88
N ASP A 98 -14.72 0.49 14.06
CA ASP A 98 -14.80 1.89 14.45
C ASP A 98 -16.19 2.42 14.10
N LYS A 99 -16.97 2.70 15.14
CA LYS A 99 -18.26 3.38 14.99
C LYS A 99 -18.00 4.84 14.64
N ARG A 100 -18.34 5.26 13.42
CA ARG A 100 -18.25 6.65 12.96
C ARG A 100 -19.54 7.43 13.19
N GLN A 101 -20.67 6.73 13.16
CA GLN A 101 -22.00 7.31 13.39
C GLN A 101 -22.93 6.23 13.97
N GLY A 102 -23.85 6.65 14.84
CA GLY A 102 -24.89 5.81 15.42
C GLY A 102 -24.99 5.94 16.95
N ARG A 103 -26.22 5.91 17.47
CA ARG A 103 -26.54 6.10 18.89
C ARG A 103 -26.11 4.89 19.74
N GLY A 104 -26.39 3.70 19.20
CA GLY A 104 -26.21 2.40 19.85
C GLY A 104 -24.77 1.90 19.95
N LYS A 105 -24.61 0.63 20.29
CA LYS A 105 -23.31 -0.03 20.48
C LYS A 105 -22.95 -0.85 19.25
N VAL A 106 -21.65 -0.93 18.96
CA VAL A 106 -21.09 -1.77 17.90
C VAL A 106 -20.03 -2.66 18.52
N THR A 107 -20.17 -3.97 18.35
CA THR A 107 -19.29 -4.96 18.99
C THR A 107 -18.88 -6.03 17.98
N ILE A 108 -17.72 -6.64 18.20
CA ILE A 108 -17.27 -7.79 17.41
C ILE A 108 -17.58 -9.03 18.23
N PHE A 109 -18.39 -9.93 17.69
CA PHE A 109 -18.72 -11.20 18.34
C PHE A 109 -17.98 -12.38 17.71
N GLN A 110 -17.40 -12.20 16.52
CA GLN A 110 -16.70 -13.25 15.80
C GLN A 110 -15.50 -12.69 15.01
N GLN A 111 -14.31 -13.24 15.27
CA GLN A 111 -13.11 -13.01 14.47
C GLN A 111 -13.02 -14.05 13.32
N PRO A 112 -12.41 -13.71 12.17
CA PRO A 112 -12.25 -14.66 11.07
C PRO A 112 -11.28 -15.77 11.46
N ALA A 113 -11.75 -17.02 11.37
CA ALA A 113 -11.00 -18.22 11.72
C ALA A 113 -11.30 -19.35 10.74
N ALA A 114 -10.43 -20.37 10.68
CA ALA A 114 -10.68 -21.53 9.82
C ALA A 114 -12.02 -22.22 10.13
N SER A 115 -12.38 -22.30 11.43
CA SER A 115 -13.63 -22.91 11.91
C SER A 115 -14.91 -22.22 11.42
N ASN A 116 -14.85 -20.94 11.06
CA ASN A 116 -15.98 -20.16 10.55
C ASN A 116 -15.81 -19.70 9.09
N LYS A 117 -14.93 -20.39 8.35
CA LYS A 117 -14.65 -20.09 6.93
C LYS A 117 -14.13 -18.65 6.71
N TYR A 118 -13.36 -18.13 7.67
CA TYR A 118 -12.80 -16.78 7.69
C TYR A 118 -13.85 -15.67 7.62
N THR A 119 -14.93 -15.83 8.40
CA THR A 119 -16.03 -14.87 8.49
C THR A 119 -15.85 -13.99 9.72
N ALA A 120 -15.93 -12.67 9.56
CA ALA A 120 -15.97 -11.72 10.66
C ALA A 120 -17.42 -11.34 11.00
N GLY A 121 -17.76 -11.32 12.29
CA GLY A 121 -19.09 -10.99 12.78
C GLY A 121 -19.09 -9.72 13.63
N VAL A 122 -19.86 -8.73 13.19
CA VAL A 122 -20.02 -7.44 13.87
C VAL A 122 -21.50 -7.24 14.20
N ARG A 123 -21.81 -6.89 15.44
CA ARG A 123 -23.17 -6.65 15.91
C ARG A 123 -23.39 -5.17 16.17
N ILE A 124 -24.52 -4.66 15.70
CA ILE A 124 -24.99 -3.30 15.94
C ILE A 124 -26.29 -3.40 16.74
N THR A 125 -26.30 -2.78 17.92
CA THR A 125 -27.46 -2.77 18.82
C THR A 125 -27.94 -1.34 19.02
N ASP A 126 -29.12 -1.01 18.49
CA ASP A 126 -29.86 0.21 18.80
C ASP A 126 -31.00 -0.12 19.78
N GLY A 127 -30.82 0.27 21.04
CA GLY A 127 -31.85 0.12 22.07
C GLY A 127 -32.87 1.26 22.08
N ALA A 128 -32.60 2.35 21.36
CA ALA A 128 -33.56 3.44 21.22
C ALA A 128 -34.55 3.08 20.11
N GLY A 129 -35.85 3.16 20.41
CA GLY A 129 -36.89 2.91 19.42
C GLY A 129 -36.77 3.86 18.23
N GLY A 130 -37.13 3.35 17.05
CA GLY A 130 -37.15 4.11 15.82
C GLY A 130 -35.79 4.15 15.14
N ARG A 131 -35.86 4.42 13.84
CA ARG A 131 -34.74 4.29 12.91
C ARG A 131 -33.68 5.37 13.11
N ALA A 132 -32.42 4.97 13.08
CA ALA A 132 -31.29 5.89 13.05
C ALA A 132 -30.20 5.45 12.05
N PRO A 133 -29.48 6.41 11.44
CA PRO A 133 -28.39 6.11 10.54
C PRO A 133 -27.15 5.64 11.31
N TYR A 134 -26.53 4.56 10.82
CA TYR A 134 -25.27 4.04 11.31
C TYR A 134 -24.20 4.09 10.22
N ARG A 135 -22.98 4.36 10.65
CA ARG A 135 -21.78 4.26 9.82
C ARG A 135 -20.68 3.61 10.62
N VAL A 136 -20.19 2.48 10.14
CA VAL A 136 -19.11 1.73 10.78
C VAL A 136 -18.00 1.46 9.77
N VAL A 137 -16.76 1.54 10.24
CA VAL A 137 -15.58 1.15 9.46
C VAL A 137 -15.01 -0.09 10.11
N ILE A 138 -14.89 -1.17 9.34
CA ILE A 138 -14.31 -2.43 9.79
C ILE A 138 -12.96 -2.58 9.10
N ARG A 139 -11.88 -2.78 9.87
CA ARG A 139 -10.50 -2.87 9.37
C ARG A 139 -9.84 -4.16 9.82
N TRP A 140 -8.83 -4.60 9.08
CA TRP A 140 -7.98 -5.74 9.41
C TRP A 140 -6.55 -5.53 8.92
#